data_AF-A0A0F9EM84-F1
#
_entry.id   AF-A0A0F9EM84-F1
#
_cell.length_a   1.000
_cell.length_b   1.000
_cell.length_c   1.000
_cell.angle_alpha   90.00
_cell.angle_beta   90.00
_cell.angle_gamma   90.00
#
_symmetry.space_group_name_H-M   'P 1'
#
loop_
_entity.id
_entity.type
_entity.pdbx_description
1 polymer ?
#
loop_
_entity_poly.entity_id
_entity_poly.type
_entity_poly.pdbx_seq_one_letter_code
_entity_poly.pdbx_strand_id
1 'polypeptide(L)'
;MITHFDKNELLDWLDHNAPSRSVQRALRSGYPITILGGFNPLPNSNSPGWIVLVNSKSREYYIAVAVDMFRGPRSYLIDYIDWASYTGGTHPLYKGDIPEHAEEHKQLGTVERVGQYE
;
A
#
# COMPACT_ATOMS: atom_id res chain seq x y z
N MET A 1 16.45 -11.69 -1.97
CA MET A 1 17.17 -10.40 -1.93
C MET A 1 16.16 -9.39 -1.41
N ILE A 2 16.34 -8.90 -0.18
CA ILE A 2 15.44 -7.93 0.43
C ILE A 2 15.73 -6.61 -0.28
N THR A 3 14.85 -6.20 -1.20
CA THR A 3 14.87 -4.84 -1.74
C THR A 3 14.63 -3.92 -0.56
N HIS A 4 15.71 -3.29 -0.07
CA HIS A 4 15.61 -2.24 0.94
C HIS A 4 15.08 -1.00 0.23
N PHE A 5 13.79 -0.99 -0.07
CA PHE A 5 13.13 0.25 -0.43
C PHE A 5 13.18 1.17 0.78
N ASP A 6 13.56 2.42 0.58
CA ASP A 6 13.10 3.50 1.43
C ASP A 6 11.76 4.08 0.92
N LYS A 7 11.18 5.02 1.67
CA LYS A 7 9.91 5.65 1.30
C LYS A 7 9.96 6.32 -0.07
N ASN A 8 11.05 7.02 -0.38
CA ASN A 8 11.18 7.75 -1.63
C ASN A 8 11.35 6.78 -2.80
N GLU A 9 12.15 5.73 -2.63
CA GLU A 9 12.35 4.70 -3.65
C GLU A 9 11.06 3.93 -3.95
N LEU A 10 10.25 3.63 -2.92
CA LEU A 10 8.96 2.98 -3.11
C LEU A 10 8.00 3.86 -3.93
N LEU A 11 7.93 5.15 -3.60
CA LEU A 11 7.06 6.11 -4.28
C LEU A 11 7.54 6.41 -5.71
N ASP A 12 8.85 6.53 -5.93
CA ASP A 12 9.43 6.71 -7.27
C ASP A 12 9.17 5.48 -8.14
N TRP A 13 9.38 4.28 -7.58
CA TRP A 13 9.04 3.03 -8.28
C TRP A 13 7.54 2.98 -8.62
N LEU A 14 6.68 3.36 -7.68
CA LEU A 14 5.23 3.35 -7.87
C LEU A 14 4.77 4.38 -8.91
N ASP A 15 5.41 5.55 -9.01
CA ASP A 15 5.11 6.54 -10.05
C ASP A 15 5.38 5.98 -11.46
N HIS A 16 6.47 5.23 -11.64
CA HIS A 16 6.81 4.59 -12.91
C HIS A 16 5.97 3.34 -13.21
N ASN A 17 5.44 2.68 -12.18
CA ASN A 17 4.73 1.40 -12.28
C ASN A 17 3.28 1.50 -11.80
N ALA A 18 2.66 2.68 -11.87
CA ALA A 18 1.31 2.90 -11.38
C ALA A 18 0.28 1.99 -12.10
N PRO A 19 -0.72 1.45 -11.39
CA PRO A 19 -1.70 0.53 -11.98
C PRO A 19 -2.66 1.21 -12.97
N SER A 20 -2.72 2.54 -12.97
CA SER A 20 -3.47 3.32 -13.96
C SER A 20 -2.90 4.73 -14.14
N ARG A 21 -3.24 5.37 -15.27
CA ARG A 21 -2.88 6.78 -15.52
C ARG A 21 -3.48 7.74 -14.49
N SER A 22 -4.66 7.43 -13.94
CA SER A 22 -5.31 8.25 -12.91
C SER A 22 -4.54 8.21 -11.59
N VAL A 23 -4.06 7.03 -11.21
CA VAL A 23 -3.17 6.87 -10.04
C VAL A 23 -1.85 7.60 -10.25
N GLN A 24 -1.23 7.45 -11.42
CA GLN A 24 0.01 8.17 -11.74
C GLN A 24 -0.15 9.69 -11.64
N ARG A 25 -1.28 10.21 -12.14
CA ARG A 25 -1.61 11.64 -12.00
C ARG A 25 -1.82 12.03 -10.55
N ALA A 26 -2.46 11.19 -9.75
CA ALA A 26 -2.67 11.45 -8.33
C ALA A 26 -1.34 11.46 -7.55
N LEU A 27 -0.42 10.54 -7.83
CA LEU A 27 0.94 10.53 -7.25
C LEU A 27 1.70 11.84 -7.51
N ARG A 28 1.54 12.41 -8.71
CA ARG A 28 2.20 13.66 -9.12
C ARG A 28 1.44 14.93 -8.75
N SER A 29 0.26 14.81 -8.15
CA SER A 29 -0.65 15.94 -7.91
C SER A 29 -0.29 16.79 -6.69
N GLY A 30 0.68 16.35 -5.88
CA GLY A 30 1.08 17.01 -4.63
C GLY A 30 0.12 16.82 -3.46
N TYR A 31 -0.96 16.04 -3.64
CA TYR A 31 -1.83 15.62 -2.55
C TYR A 31 -1.10 14.60 -1.64
N PRO A 32 -1.48 14.52 -0.35
CA PRO A 32 -0.83 13.61 0.59
C PRO A 32 -0.87 12.14 0.14
N ILE A 33 0.26 11.45 0.30
CA ILE A 33 0.37 10.01 0.11
C ILE A 33 0.68 9.38 1.47
N THR A 34 -0.06 8.33 1.80
CA THR A 34 0.06 7.62 3.08
C THR A 34 0.44 6.18 2.82
N ILE A 35 1.56 5.73 3.40
CA ILE A 35 1.92 4.32 3.43
C ILE A 35 1.22 3.71 4.64
N LEU A 36 0.28 2.79 4.42
CA LEU A 36 -0.43 2.12 5.52
C LEU A 36 0.45 1.08 6.22
N GLY A 37 1.48 0.60 5.53
CA GLY A 37 2.54 -0.25 6.08
C GLY A 37 2.68 -1.56 5.35
N GLY A 38 3.33 -2.52 6.02
CA GLY A 38 3.66 -3.84 5.49
C GLY A 38 2.56 -4.87 5.74
N PHE A 39 2.29 -5.71 4.74
CA PHE A 39 1.28 -6.76 4.79
C PHE A 39 1.85 -8.08 4.27
N ASN A 40 1.44 -9.19 4.89
CA ASN A 40 1.77 -10.54 4.45
C ASN A 40 0.70 -11.55 4.94
N PRO A 41 -0.20 -12.02 4.06
CA PRO A 41 -0.27 -11.70 2.62
C PRO A 41 -0.86 -10.30 2.31
N LEU A 42 -0.64 -9.80 1.10
CA LEU A 42 -1.40 -8.66 0.57
C LEU A 42 -2.81 -9.10 0.12
N PRO A 43 -3.81 -8.19 0.11
CA PRO A 43 -5.12 -8.47 -0.47
C PRO A 43 -5.01 -8.98 -1.92
N ASN A 44 -5.81 -9.99 -2.29
CA ASN A 44 -5.82 -10.61 -3.61
C ASN A 44 -4.47 -11.22 -4.08
N SER A 45 -3.52 -11.48 -3.18
CA SER A 45 -2.20 -12.04 -3.50
C SER A 45 -1.69 -12.91 -2.34
N ASN A 46 -0.76 -13.84 -2.62
CA ASN A 46 -0.01 -14.55 -1.56
C ASN A 46 1.34 -13.89 -1.28
N SER A 47 1.67 -12.80 -1.98
CA SER A 47 2.93 -12.09 -1.84
C SER A 47 2.87 -11.08 -0.70
N PRO A 48 3.98 -10.88 0.03
CA PRO A 48 4.12 -9.75 0.94
C PRO A 48 4.29 -8.44 0.17
N GLY A 49 4.14 -7.33 0.88
CA GLY A 49 4.48 -6.01 0.35
C GLY A 49 3.83 -4.89 1.14
N TRP A 50 3.49 -3.80 0.46
CA TRP A 50 2.97 -2.59 1.10
C TRP A 50 1.62 -2.17 0.53
N ILE A 51 0.81 -1.54 1.37
CA ILE A 51 -0.39 -0.83 0.92
C ILE A 51 -0.13 0.68 1.01
N VAL A 52 -0.41 1.37 -0.09
CA VAL A 52 -0.23 2.82 -0.24
C VAL A 52 -1.58 3.45 -0.59
N LEU A 53 -2.00 4.41 0.22
CA LEU A 53 -3.14 5.27 -0.01
C LEU A 53 -2.65 6.54 -0.74
N VAL A 54 -3.12 6.71 -1.96
CA VAL A 54 -2.83 7.88 -2.80
C VAL A 54 -4.08 8.73 -2.91
N ASN A 55 -4.00 9.96 -2.41
CA ASN A 55 -5.09 10.91 -2.50
C ASN A 55 -5.05 11.68 -3.82
N SER A 56 -6.23 12.08 -4.28
CA SER A 56 -6.42 13.09 -5.31
C SER A 56 -7.49 14.07 -4.84
N LYS A 57 -7.74 15.12 -5.62
CA LYS A 57 -8.78 16.11 -5.30
C LYS A 57 -10.16 15.51 -5.03
N SER A 58 -10.51 14.41 -5.69
CA SER A 58 -11.87 13.87 -5.70
C SER A 58 -11.97 12.39 -5.35
N ARG A 59 -10.85 11.71 -5.13
CA ARG A 59 -10.82 10.26 -4.97
C ARG A 59 -9.58 9.78 -4.23
N GLU A 60 -9.75 8.71 -3.48
CA GLU A 60 -8.70 7.93 -2.86
C GLU A 60 -8.40 6.66 -3.68
N TYR A 61 -7.13 6.33 -3.83
CA TYR A 61 -6.66 5.12 -4.48
C TYR A 61 -5.87 4.29 -3.48
N TYR A 62 -6.35 3.08 -3.22
CA TYR A 62 -5.66 2.10 -2.39
C TYR A 62 -4.92 1.14 -3.30
N ILE A 63 -3.60 1.13 -3.17
CA ILE A 63 -2.70 0.43 -4.08
C ILE A 63 -1.84 -0.55 -3.28
N ALA A 64 -1.88 -1.81 -3.66
CA ALA A 64 -0.94 -2.81 -3.17
C ALA A 64 0.31 -2.80 -4.04
N VAL A 65 1.48 -2.81 -3.41
CA VAL A 65 2.79 -3.02 -4.03
C VAL A 65 3.34 -4.34 -3.53
N ALA A 66 3.16 -5.39 -4.33
CA ALA A 66 3.60 -6.74 -4.02
C ALA A 66 5.07 -6.93 -4.38
N VAL A 67 5.84 -7.49 -3.44
CA VAL A 67 7.21 -7.97 -3.67
C VAL A 67 7.20 -9.49 -3.72
N ASP A 68 7.45 -10.02 -4.91
CA ASP A 68 7.55 -11.46 -5.13
C ASP A 68 9.02 -11.79 -5.41
N MET A 69 9.53 -12.85 -4.77
CA MET A 69 10.92 -13.26 -4.93
C MET A 69 11.24 -13.77 -6.34
N PHE A 70 10.23 -14.23 -7.08
CA PHE A 70 10.38 -14.89 -8.38
C PHE A 70 9.99 -14.02 -9.57
N ARG A 71 9.12 -13.04 -9.35
CA ARG A 71 8.62 -12.10 -10.35
C ARG A 71 8.80 -10.74 -9.71
N GLY A 72 9.54 -9.83 -10.33
CA GLY A 72 9.84 -8.51 -9.74
C GLY A 72 8.60 -7.75 -9.22
N PRO A 73 8.78 -6.62 -8.52
CA PRO A 73 7.68 -5.92 -7.85
C PRO A 73 6.53 -5.59 -8.81
N ARG A 74 5.30 -5.63 -8.29
CA ARG A 74 4.06 -5.37 -9.05
C ARG A 74 3.12 -4.48 -8.25
N SER A 75 2.39 -3.61 -8.93
CA SER A 75 1.36 -2.76 -8.31
C SER A 75 -0.03 -3.09 -8.84
N TYR A 76 -1.05 -2.98 -7.99
CA TYR A 76 -2.45 -3.15 -8.38
C TYR A 76 -3.38 -2.43 -7.39
N LEU A 77 -4.58 -2.08 -7.85
CA LEU A 77 -5.61 -1.51 -6.99
C LEU A 77 -6.25 -2.60 -6.12
N ILE A 78 -6.61 -2.24 -4.89
CA ILE A 78 -7.32 -3.11 -3.96
C ILE A 78 -8.69 -2.52 -3.60
N ASP A 79 -9.62 -3.40 -3.28
CA ASP A 79 -11.01 -3.12 -2.91
C ASP A 79 -11.31 -3.41 -1.43
N TYR A 80 -10.34 -4.00 -0.73
CA TYR A 80 -10.38 -4.20 0.71
C TYR A 80 -8.97 -4.25 1.32
N ILE A 81 -8.90 -3.99 2.62
CA ILE A 81 -7.72 -4.21 3.46
C ILE A 81 -8.09 -5.26 4.49
N ASP A 82 -7.33 -6.35 4.55
CA ASP A 82 -7.38 -7.31 5.65
C ASP A 82 -6.31 -6.93 6.68
N TRP A 83 -6.73 -6.23 7.73
CA TRP A 83 -5.82 -5.72 8.74
C TRP A 83 -5.20 -6.81 9.61
N ALA A 84 -5.80 -8.02 9.67
CA ALA A 84 -5.17 -9.16 10.33
C ALA A 84 -3.83 -9.55 9.67
N SER A 85 -3.70 -9.27 8.37
CA SER A 85 -2.50 -9.54 7.56
C SER A 85 -1.45 -8.42 7.66
N TYR A 86 -1.71 -7.34 8.40
CA TYR A 86 -0.73 -6.30 8.68
C TYR A 86 0.43 -6.88 9.50
N THR A 87 1.65 -6.81 8.98
CA THR A 87 2.81 -7.36 9.66
C THR A 87 3.35 -6.40 10.71
N GLY A 88 3.29 -5.09 10.43
CA GLY A 88 4.12 -4.12 11.13
C GLY A 88 5.61 -4.45 10.98
N GLY A 89 6.46 -3.79 11.76
CA GLY A 89 7.89 -4.12 11.81
C GLY A 89 8.74 -3.05 12.48
N THR A 90 10.05 -3.27 12.54
CA THR A 90 11.01 -2.26 13.03
C THR A 90 11.36 -1.24 11.95
N HIS A 91 11.26 -1.63 10.67
CA HIS A 91 11.53 -0.74 9.55
C HIS A 91 10.36 0.23 9.32
N PRO A 92 10.61 1.54 9.13
CA PRO A 92 9.56 2.55 8.96
C PRO A 92 8.54 2.22 7.87
N LEU A 93 8.98 1.68 6.72
CA LEU A 93 8.06 1.26 5.66
C LEU A 93 7.06 0.17 6.08
N TYR A 94 7.48 -0.78 6.92
CA TYR A 94 6.57 -1.84 7.37
C TYR A 94 5.63 -1.33 8.47
N LYS A 95 6.04 -0.32 9.24
CA LYS A 95 5.15 0.37 10.19
C LYS A 95 4.10 1.23 9.51
N GLY A 96 4.43 1.79 8.35
CA GLY A 96 3.60 2.81 7.72
C GLY A 96 3.66 4.15 8.45
N ASP A 97 2.90 5.10 7.92
CA ASP A 97 2.85 6.49 8.39
C ASP A 97 1.85 6.67 9.56
N ILE A 98 0.93 5.72 9.77
CA ILE A 98 -0.10 5.75 10.84
C ILE A 98 -0.13 4.38 11.56
N PRO A 99 0.96 3.98 12.24
CA PRO A 99 1.09 2.64 12.79
C PRO A 99 0.08 2.33 13.90
N GLU A 100 -0.35 3.32 14.69
CA GLU A 100 -1.32 3.12 15.77
C GLU A 100 -2.68 2.67 15.23
N HIS A 101 -3.12 3.27 14.12
CA HIS A 101 -4.36 2.91 13.43
C HIS A 101 -4.29 1.47 12.89
N ALA A 102 -3.17 1.12 12.26
CA ALA A 102 -2.97 -0.22 11.71
C ALA A 102 -2.98 -1.30 12.80
N GLU A 103 -2.34 -1.05 13.95
CA GLU A 103 -2.32 -1.99 15.08
C GLU A 103 -3.70 -2.14 15.73
N GLU A 104 -4.47 -1.06 15.89
CA GLU A 104 -5.84 -1.12 16.42
C GLU A 104 -6.74 -1.99 15.52
N HIS A 105 -6.74 -1.72 14.22
CA HIS A 105 -7.55 -2.48 13.26
C HIS A 105 -7.15 -3.96 13.17
N LYS A 106 -5.85 -4.25 13.33
CA LYS A 106 -5.32 -5.62 13.40
C LYS A 106 -5.80 -6.34 14.65
N GLN A 107 -5.77 -5.70 15.82
CA GLN A 107 -6.25 -6.30 17.07
C GLN A 107 -7.74 -6.62 17.01
N LEU A 108 -8.52 -5.77 16.34
CA LEU A 108 -9.95 -5.97 16.10
C LEU A 108 -10.23 -7.02 15.00
N GLY A 109 -9.23 -7.46 14.23
CA GLY A 109 -9.39 -8.43 13.15
C GLY A 109 -10.28 -7.93 12.02
N THR A 110 -10.22 -6.65 11.71
CA THR A 110 -11.15 -6.01 10.78
C THR A 110 -10.79 -6.22 9.32
N VAL A 111 -11.82 -6.33 8.48
CA VAL A 111 -11.70 -6.20 7.02
C VAL A 111 -12.38 -4.90 6.61
N GLU A 112 -11.60 -3.97 6.08
CA GLU A 112 -12.08 -2.66 5.64
C GLU A 112 -12.30 -2.67 4.13
N ARG A 113 -13.50 -2.27 3.67
CA ARG A 113 -13.78 -2.10 2.24
C ARG A 113 -13.28 -0.73 1.79
N VAL A 114 -12.51 -0.71 0.70
CA VAL A 114 -11.87 0.51 0.18
C VAL A 114 -12.09 0.66 -1.31
N GLY A 115 -11.81 1.84 -1.86
CA GLY A 115 -11.86 2.08 -3.30
C GLY A 115 -13.27 2.09 -3.93
N GLN A 116 -14.33 2.00 -3.11
CA GLN A 116 -15.72 2.11 -3.54
C GLN A 116 -16.12 3.58 -3.71
N TYR A 117 -16.00 4.10 -4.92
CA TYR A 117 -16.69 5.32 -5.31
C TYR A 117 -17.12 5.16 -6.78
N GLU A 118 -18.44 5.03 -6.98
CA GLU A 118 -19.12 5.20 -8.27
C GLU A 118 -19.08 6.67 -8.70
#